data_AF-A0A931RAF2-F1
#
_entry.id   AF-A0A931RAF2-F1
#
_cell.length_a   1.000
_cell.length_b   1.000
_cell.length_c   1.000
_cell.angle_alpha   90.00
_cell.angle_beta   90.00
_cell.angle_gamma   90.00
#
_symmetry.space_group_name_H-M   'P 1'
#
loop_
_entity.id
_entity.type
_entity.pdbx_description
1 polymer ?
#
loop_
_entity_poly.entity_id
_entity_poly.type
_entity_poly.pdbx_seq_one_letter_code
_entity_poly.pdbx_strand_id
1 'polypeptide(L)'
;MSTTSGKIDREVFRQVHKEQQEAAKRGPEGHTTTTRAVIRLIEGQLKEARIGEYTIQCDEAKSRKGGGKAPSPLQYFVAATGF
;
A
#
# COMPACT_ATOMS: atom_id res chain seq x y z
N MET A 1 -12.19 -20.70 19.30
CA MET A 1 -12.17 -20.02 17.99
C MET A 1 -10.79 -20.22 17.41
N SER A 2 -10.66 -20.99 16.32
CA SER A 2 -9.36 -21.29 15.69
C SER A 2 -8.84 -20.02 15.01
N THR A 3 -7.89 -19.34 15.65
CA THR A 3 -7.10 -18.27 15.05
C THR A 3 -6.16 -18.89 14.02
N THR A 4 -6.65 -19.02 12.79
CA THR A 4 -5.91 -19.60 11.68
C THR A 4 -4.83 -18.62 11.23
N SER A 5 -3.71 -18.60 11.96
CA SER A 5 -2.57 -17.72 11.70
C SER A 5 -2.09 -17.87 10.26
N GLY A 6 -1.96 -16.76 9.54
CA GLY A 6 -1.45 -16.72 8.17
C GLY A 6 -2.46 -17.04 7.05
N LYS A 7 -3.76 -17.17 7.33
CA LYS A 7 -4.79 -17.31 6.28
C LYS A 7 -5.78 -16.14 6.32
N ILE A 8 -6.27 -15.77 5.14
CA ILE A 8 -7.35 -14.77 5.01
C ILE A 8 -8.65 -15.37 5.54
N ASP A 9 -9.35 -14.62 6.40
CA ASP A 9 -10.71 -14.95 6.80
C ASP A 9 -11.67 -14.77 5.62
N ARG A 10 -12.18 -15.89 5.10
CA ARG A 10 -13.02 -15.90 3.90
C ARG A 10 -14.42 -15.38 4.14
N GLU A 11 -14.95 -15.46 5.35
CA GLU A 11 -16.29 -14.97 5.66
C GLU A 11 -16.29 -13.44 5.73
N VAL A 12 -15.32 -12.88 6.44
CA VAL A 12 -15.10 -11.41 6.49
C VAL A 12 -14.85 -10.87 5.09
N PHE A 13 -13.96 -11.51 4.32
CA PHE A 13 -13.65 -11.09 2.96
C PHE A 13 -14.89 -11.12 2.04
N ARG A 14 -15.73 -12.15 2.13
CA ARG A 14 -16.97 -12.27 1.34
C ARG A 14 -17.96 -11.16 1.69
N GLN A 15 -18.07 -10.81 2.97
CA GLN A 15 -18.97 -9.76 3.43
C GLN A 15 -18.56 -8.39 2.84
N VAL A 16 -17.28 -8.02 2.96
CA VAL A 16 -16.73 -6.77 2.40
C VAL A 16 -16.93 -6.70 0.88
N HIS A 17 -16.71 -7.82 0.17
CA HIS A 17 -16.92 -7.85 -1.28
C HIS A 17 -18.37 -7.61 -1.70
N LYS A 18 -19.34 -8.15 -0.97
CA LYS A 18 -20.77 -7.90 -1.25
C LYS A 18 -21.09 -6.42 -1.06
N GLU A 19 -20.57 -5.80 0.00
CA GLU A 19 -20.77 -4.37 0.27
C GLU A 19 -20.19 -3.49 -0.85
N GLN A 20 -18.98 -3.82 -1.34
CA GLN A 20 -18.38 -3.13 -2.48
C GLN A 20 -19.19 -3.31 -3.77
N GLN A 21 -19.72 -4.51 -4.03
CA GLN A 21 -20.57 -4.77 -5.18
C GLN A 21 -21.88 -3.97 -5.13
N GLU A 22 -22.52 -3.87 -3.95
CA GLU A 22 -23.72 -3.05 -3.79
C GLU A 22 -23.41 -1.55 -3.91
N ALA A 23 -22.24 -1.09 -3.46
CA ALA A 23 -21.79 0.29 -3.65
C ALA A 23 -21.57 0.61 -5.14
N ALA A 24 -20.94 -0.29 -5.88
CA ALA A 24 -20.70 -0.19 -7.31
C ALA A 24 -22.00 0.00 -8.12
N LYS A 25 -23.08 -0.69 -7.73
CA LYS A 25 -24.40 -0.55 -8.39
C LYS A 25 -25.03 0.85 -8.26
N ARG A 26 -24.55 1.71 -7.36
CA ARG A 26 -25.12 3.04 -7.09
C ARG A 26 -24.65 4.13 -8.06
N GLY A 27 -23.70 3.82 -8.95
CA GLY A 27 -23.23 4.73 -10.00
C GLY A 27 -21.70 4.75 -10.15
N PRO A 28 -21.16 5.62 -11.03
CA PRO A 28 -19.74 5.65 -11.38
C PRO A 28 -18.79 5.83 -10.19
N GLU A 29 -19.22 6.54 -9.15
CA GLU A 29 -18.42 6.75 -7.93
C GLU A 29 -18.23 5.45 -7.14
N GLY A 30 -19.18 4.50 -7.21
CA GLY A 30 -19.06 3.20 -6.56
C GLY A 30 -18.01 2.27 -7.18
N HIS A 31 -17.49 2.62 -8.37
CA HIS A 31 -16.44 1.89 -9.07
C HIS A 31 -15.07 2.57 -8.96
N THR A 32 -15.00 3.80 -8.46
CA THR A 32 -13.78 4.61 -8.49
C THR A 32 -13.09 4.56 -7.14
N THR A 33 -11.86 4.05 -7.11
CA THR A 33 -10.98 4.17 -5.94
C THR A 33 -9.87 5.17 -6.25
N THR A 34 -9.67 6.13 -5.35
CA THR A 34 -8.57 7.10 -5.45
C THR A 34 -7.63 6.91 -4.26
N THR A 35 -6.40 6.50 -4.53
CA THR A 35 -5.32 6.46 -3.53
C THR A 35 -4.39 7.63 -3.79
N ARG A 36 -4.08 8.41 -2.74
CA ARG A 36 -3.15 9.55 -2.81
C ARG A 36 -2.02 9.37 -1.82
N ALA A 37 -0.85 9.82 -2.23
CA ALA A 37 0.35 9.87 -1.41
C ALA A 37 0.87 11.32 -1.37
N VAL A 38 1.33 11.75 -0.20
CA VAL A 38 2.14 12.97 -0.07
C VAL A 38 3.56 12.53 0.27
N ILE A 39 4.53 12.97 -0.53
CA ILE A 39 5.93 12.54 -0.42
C ILE A 39 6.81 13.76 -0.18
N ARG A 40 7.69 13.65 0.82
CA ARG A 40 8.72 14.66 1.10
C ARG A 40 10.10 14.05 1.14
N LEU A 41 11.09 14.83 0.72
CA LEU A 41 12.51 14.53 0.95
C LEU A 41 12.86 14.88 2.40
N ILE A 42 13.51 13.95 3.10
CA ILE A 42 13.95 14.12 4.48
C ILE A 42 15.44 14.48 4.51
N GLU A 43 16.27 13.64 3.89
CA GLU A 43 17.73 13.79 3.91
C GLU A 43 18.33 13.10 2.68
N GLY A 44 19.03 13.84 1.82
CA GLY A 44 19.62 13.27 0.60
C GLY A 44 18.57 12.57 -0.26
N GLN A 45 18.67 11.23 -0.39
CA GLN A 45 17.72 10.41 -1.15
C GLN A 45 16.63 9.77 -0.30
N LEU A 46 16.69 9.89 1.03
CA LEU A 46 15.65 9.40 1.94
C LEU A 46 14.39 10.26 1.81
N LYS A 47 13.28 9.58 1.55
CA LYS A 47 11.94 10.13 1.40
C LYS A 47 11.01 9.49 2.42
N GLU A 48 10.01 10.25 2.82
CA GLU A 48 8.89 9.77 3.60
C GLU A 48 7.61 10.02 2.81
N ALA A 49 6.80 8.98 2.65
CA ALA A 49 5.51 9.02 1.98
C ALA A 49 4.41 8.71 2.99
N ARG A 50 3.40 9.58 3.04
CA ARG A 50 2.15 9.35 3.77
C ARG A 50 1.06 8.92 2.79
N ILE A 51 0.50 7.73 3.00
CA ILE A 51 -0.53 7.11 2.16
C ILE A 51 -1.67 6.66 3.07
N GLY A 52 -2.78 7.40 3.06
CA GLY A 52 -3.85 7.21 4.03
C GLY A 52 -3.32 7.35 5.47
N GLU A 53 -3.48 6.29 6.26
CA GLU A 53 -3.01 6.20 7.66
C GLU A 53 -1.57 5.70 7.77
N TYR A 54 -0.97 5.23 6.67
CA TYR A 54 0.36 4.65 6.68
C TYR A 54 1.44 5.69 6.38
N THR A 55 2.58 5.53 7.05
CA THR A 55 3.82 6.24 6.72
C THR A 55 4.85 5.20 6.29
N ILE A 56 5.40 5.37 5.09
CA ILE A 56 6.46 4.51 4.55
C ILE A 56 7.68 5.35 4.20
N GLN A 57 8.85 4.76 4.33
CA GLN A 57 10.11 5.38 3.93
C GLN A 57 10.62 4.77 2.64
N CYS A 58 11.32 5.56 1.84
CA CYS A 58 11.99 5.11 0.64
C CYS A 58 13.36 5.78 0.55
N ASP A 59 14.39 5.00 0.28
CA ASP A 59 15.77 5.50 0.15
C ASP A 59 16.42 4.82 -1.06
N GLU A 60 17.69 5.05 -1.27
CA GLU A 60 18.48 4.33 -2.27
C GLU A 60 19.64 3.57 -1.63
N ALA A 61 20.12 2.55 -2.33
CA ALA A 61 21.32 1.85 -1.93
C ALA A 61 22.53 2.80 -1.93
N LYS A 62 23.53 2.54 -1.08
CA LYS A 62 24.77 3.33 -1.02
C LYS A 62 25.47 3.43 -2.37
N SER A 63 25.43 2.36 -3.18
CA SER A 63 25.97 2.33 -4.55
C SER A 63 25.30 3.33 -5.50
N ARG A 64 24.07 3.75 -5.21
CA ARG A 64 23.33 4.79 -5.95
C ARG A 64 23.33 6.14 -5.21
N LYS A 65 24.26 6.34 -4.27
CA LYS A 65 24.38 7.55 -3.43
C LYS A 65 23.21 7.76 -2.47
N GLY A 66 22.50 6.70 -2.07
CA GLY A 66 21.49 6.76 -1.00
C GLY A 66 22.05 6.36 0.37
N GLY A 67 21.21 6.44 1.40
CA GLY A 67 21.59 6.10 2.78
C GLY A 67 21.49 4.61 3.10
N GLY A 68 20.77 3.83 2.28
CA GLY A 68 20.42 2.44 2.56
C GLY A 68 19.50 2.27 3.77
N LYS A 69 18.75 3.32 4.16
CA LYS A 69 17.90 3.33 5.38
C LYS A 69 16.51 2.74 5.14
N ALA A 70 16.08 2.61 3.89
CA ALA A 70 14.79 2.06 3.49
C ALA A 70 14.88 1.39 2.09
N PRO A 71 13.89 0.60 1.68
CA PRO A 71 13.85 0.03 0.33
C PRO A 71 13.83 1.11 -0.75
N SER A 72 14.40 0.75 -1.90
CA SER A 72 14.35 1.59 -3.11
C SER A 72 12.96 1.63 -3.74
N PRO A 73 12.64 2.69 -4.51
CA PRO A 73 11.36 2.76 -5.21
C PRO A 73 11.10 1.52 -6.07
N LEU A 74 12.15 0.99 -6.72
CA LEU A 74 12.04 -0.20 -7.55
C LEU A 74 11.72 -1.46 -6.73
N GLN A 75 12.25 -1.59 -5.51
CA GLN A 75 11.91 -2.71 -4.64
C GLN A 75 10.44 -2.66 -4.19
N TYR A 76 9.90 -1.47 -3.91
CA TYR A 76 8.47 -1.31 -3.68
C TYR A 76 7.64 -1.70 -4.90
N PHE A 77 8.07 -1.27 -6.10
CA PHE A 77 7.39 -1.63 -7.34
C PHE A 77 7.38 -3.15 -7.61
N VAL A 78 8.50 -3.83 -7.39
CA VAL A 78 8.59 -5.29 -7.53
C VAL A 78 7.76 -6.00 -6.46
N ALA A 79 7.80 -5.54 -5.20
CA ALA A 79 6.98 -6.13 -4.15
C ALA A 79 5.47 -5.99 -4.44
N ALA A 80 5.05 -4.87 -5.06
CA ALA A 80 3.66 -4.62 -5.44
C ALA A 80 3.07 -5.67 -6.40
N THR A 81 3.89 -6.43 -7.14
CA THR A 81 3.37 -7.51 -8.00
C THR A 81 2.98 -8.77 -7.23
N GLY A 82 3.43 -8.91 -5.98
CA GLY A 82 3.17 -10.09 -5.13
C GLY A 82 2.11 -9.87 -4.04
N PHE A 83 1.61 -8.64 -3.88
CA PHE A 83 0.46 -8.30 -3.03
C PHE A 83 -0.84 -8.44 -3.84
#